data_AF-A0A4V1SEY0-F1
#
_entry.id   AF-A0A4V1SEY0-F1
#
_cell.length_a   1.000
_cell.length_b   1.000
_cell.length_c   1.000
_cell.angle_alpha   90.00
_cell.angle_beta   90.00
_cell.angle_gamma   90.00
#
_symmetry.space_group_name_H-M   'P 1'
#
loop_
_entity.id
_entity.type
_entity.pdbx_description
1 polymer ?
#
loop_
_entity_poly.entity_id
_entity_poly.type
_entity_poly.pdbx_seq_one_letter_code
_entity_poly.pdbx_strand_id
1 'polypeptide(L)'
;MAEIHYTGLDGWWKSAAFWGALGILFAIGTSPPIPWLIIAILVGAATGGMTAFWLSKRMTKAMSITGWIGLLVFAGMIYLLTAANASLRVPTMGFFSLGCLFTSSNKLAFGIGGTRALKGLNEKNAGWLSKLGPPSKHVGPPPATEPTMGYEACRTKLLTALPEPLRSDIAKSFQTVTLATPFRSLQTVFPAASSLAGAPLLNPARTWPHLHGQPLEFLAQLNLEEIPETGHARPKLGLLSFFYDVANQPWGSDSDDHAGTVVLFNPDPSSARPLLKPGTPPPAPPRKPLAFTQAAAFCLTEEQNSRLDKFIQQADDATVKTISDMRETLIQASPRHGNCVLSPPAPVQEDMDHDLASAARFLGLPVDTAWTLLLQLDSDPDVGWCWGDAGSLYFWIPTADLAEGHFDRVWTILQCC
;
A
#
# COMPACT_ATOMS: atom_id res chain seq x y z
N MET A 1 29.55 -42.26 -22.38
CA MET A 1 29.59 -41.66 -23.73
C MET A 1 28.34 -40.80 -23.88
N ALA A 2 28.34 -39.49 -23.98
CA ALA A 2 29.38 -38.47 -23.95
C ALA A 2 28.74 -37.19 -23.39
N GLU A 3 29.38 -36.54 -22.41
CA GLU A 3 29.04 -35.17 -22.00
C GLU A 3 29.52 -34.20 -23.08
N ILE A 4 28.62 -33.35 -23.58
CA ILE A 4 28.97 -32.24 -24.45
C ILE A 4 29.12 -31.01 -23.56
N HIS A 5 30.37 -30.64 -23.28
CA HIS A 5 30.72 -29.36 -22.67
C HIS A 5 30.44 -28.22 -23.66
N TYR A 6 29.51 -27.32 -23.31
CA TYR A 6 29.34 -26.02 -23.96
C TYR A 6 30.20 -24.95 -23.26
N THR A 7 31.50 -24.94 -23.56
CA THR A 7 32.38 -23.80 -23.25
C THR A 7 32.35 -22.83 -24.44
N GLY A 8 31.56 -21.76 -24.36
CA GLY A 8 31.52 -20.74 -25.43
C GLY A 8 30.57 -19.54 -25.24
N LEU A 9 29.84 -19.46 -24.13
CA LEU A 9 28.81 -18.43 -23.93
C LEU A 9 29.35 -17.04 -23.53
N ASP A 10 30.57 -16.95 -23.00
CA ASP A 10 31.12 -15.66 -22.52
C ASP A 10 31.73 -14.79 -23.64
N GLY A 11 32.02 -15.38 -24.80
CA GLY A 11 32.57 -14.65 -25.95
C GLY A 11 31.52 -13.90 -26.78
N TRP A 12 30.29 -14.43 -26.82
CA TRP A 12 29.25 -13.93 -27.72
C TRP A 12 28.59 -12.64 -27.18
N TRP A 13 28.34 -12.57 -25.87
CA TRP A 13 27.86 -11.35 -25.21
C TRP A 13 28.86 -10.20 -25.31
N LYS A 14 30.16 -10.51 -25.17
CA LYS A 14 31.23 -9.52 -25.34
C LYS A 14 31.31 -9.02 -26.78
N SER A 15 31.08 -9.88 -27.78
CA SER A 15 30.99 -9.47 -29.19
C SER A 15 29.75 -8.62 -29.47
N ALA A 16 28.58 -9.00 -28.97
CA ALA A 16 27.34 -8.24 -29.18
C ALA A 16 27.38 -6.86 -28.50
N ALA A 17 27.93 -6.77 -27.28
CA ALA A 17 28.14 -5.50 -26.59
C ALA A 17 29.22 -4.64 -27.28
N PHE A 18 30.30 -5.26 -27.80
CA PHE A 18 31.33 -4.55 -28.56
C PHE A 18 30.79 -3.96 -29.87
N TRP A 19 30.00 -4.72 -30.64
CA TRP A 19 29.37 -4.22 -31.87
C TRP A 19 28.25 -3.21 -31.59
N GLY A 20 27.49 -3.38 -30.51
CA GLY A 20 26.49 -2.41 -30.05
C GLY A 20 27.12 -1.07 -29.64
N ALA A 21 28.23 -1.10 -28.91
CA ALA A 21 28.98 0.11 -28.52
C ALA A 21 29.66 0.77 -29.72
N LEU A 22 30.18 0.01 -30.68
CA LEU A 22 30.77 0.54 -31.92
C LEU A 22 29.72 1.23 -32.81
N GLY A 23 28.50 0.70 -32.86
CA GLY A 23 27.36 1.31 -33.56
C GLY A 23 26.91 2.65 -32.95
N ILE A 24 26.98 2.78 -31.61
CA ILE A 24 26.67 4.03 -30.90
C ILE A 24 27.79 5.06 -31.10
N LEU A 25 29.07 4.63 -31.13
CA LEU A 25 30.20 5.53 -31.40
C LEU A 25 30.20 6.08 -32.84
N PHE A 26 29.72 5.32 -33.83
CA PHE A 26 29.56 5.81 -35.21
C PHE A 26 28.39 6.81 -35.37
N ALA A 27 27.43 6.83 -34.45
CA ALA A 27 26.29 7.75 -34.49
C ALA A 27 26.61 9.15 -33.97
N ILE A 28 27.76 9.35 -33.29
CA ILE A 28 28.11 10.62 -32.63
C ILE A 28 29.14 11.45 -33.43
N GLY A 29 29.71 10.94 -34.52
CA GLY A 29 30.67 11.72 -35.31
C GLY A 29 30.77 11.27 -36.76
N THR A 30 30.26 12.11 -37.66
CA THR A 30 30.31 12.03 -39.14
C THR A 30 29.35 11.03 -39.80
N SER A 31 28.52 11.53 -40.73
CA SER A 31 27.57 10.75 -41.52
C SER A 31 28.29 9.68 -42.34
N PRO A 32 28.04 8.37 -42.13
CA PRO A 32 28.67 7.34 -42.95
C PRO A 32 28.05 7.32 -44.36
N PRO A 33 28.81 6.96 -45.41
CA PRO A 33 28.26 6.86 -46.74
C PRO A 33 27.17 5.77 -46.79
N ILE A 34 26.15 6.02 -47.62
CA ILE A 34 24.89 5.25 -47.77
C ILE A 34 25.04 3.71 -47.72
N PRO A 35 26.11 3.07 -48.25
CA PRO A 35 26.26 1.61 -48.18
C PRO A 35 26.36 1.04 -46.76
N TRP A 36 26.98 1.76 -45.82
CA TRP A 36 27.17 1.29 -44.45
C TRP A 36 25.89 1.36 -43.61
N LEU A 37 25.01 2.31 -43.92
CA LEU A 37 23.68 2.40 -43.30
C LEU A 37 22.82 1.19 -43.66
N ILE A 38 22.89 0.74 -44.93
CA ILE A 38 22.16 -0.42 -45.41
C ILE A 38 22.67 -1.71 -44.74
N ILE A 39 23.98 -1.87 -44.58
CA ILE A 39 24.56 -3.02 -43.88
C ILE A 39 24.14 -3.03 -42.40
N ALA A 40 24.18 -1.89 -41.71
CA ALA A 40 23.75 -1.79 -40.32
C ALA A 40 22.25 -2.12 -40.14
N ILE A 41 21.39 -1.66 -41.05
CA ILE A 41 19.96 -1.98 -41.04
C ILE A 41 19.72 -3.47 -41.32
N LEU A 42 20.43 -4.07 -42.28
CA LEU A 42 20.30 -5.49 -42.60
C LEU A 42 20.78 -6.40 -41.45
N VAL A 43 21.88 -6.03 -40.78
CA VAL A 43 22.38 -6.76 -39.61
C VAL A 43 21.44 -6.60 -38.42
N GLY A 44 20.89 -5.41 -38.19
CA GLY A 44 19.87 -5.15 -37.16
C GLY A 44 18.56 -5.91 -37.40
N ALA A 45 18.11 -6.00 -38.65
CA ALA A 45 16.90 -6.75 -39.02
C ALA A 45 17.11 -8.27 -38.88
N ALA A 46 18.29 -8.79 -39.26
CA ALA A 46 18.62 -10.20 -39.12
C ALA A 46 18.77 -10.62 -37.64
N THR A 47 19.43 -9.80 -36.82
CA THR A 47 19.56 -10.06 -35.38
C THR A 47 18.22 -9.94 -34.67
N GLY A 48 17.43 -8.88 -34.94
CA GLY A 48 16.08 -8.69 -34.41
C GLY A 48 15.13 -9.85 -34.75
N GLY A 49 15.14 -10.30 -36.01
CA GLY A 49 14.35 -11.44 -36.49
C GLY A 49 14.75 -12.77 -35.84
N MET A 50 16.04 -13.00 -35.61
CA MET A 50 16.52 -14.21 -34.91
C MET A 50 16.18 -14.19 -33.41
N THR A 51 16.25 -13.04 -32.73
CA THR A 51 15.77 -12.91 -31.35
C THR A 51 14.26 -13.12 -31.25
N ALA A 52 13.46 -12.56 -32.17
CA ALA A 52 12.01 -12.74 -32.17
C ALA A 52 11.60 -14.20 -32.46
N PHE A 53 12.31 -14.88 -33.37
CA PHE A 53 12.10 -16.30 -33.66
C PHE A 53 12.53 -17.22 -32.51
N TRP A 54 13.60 -16.87 -31.79
CA TRP A 54 14.04 -17.62 -30.62
C TRP A 54 13.09 -17.42 -29.42
N LEU A 55 12.62 -16.18 -29.21
CA LEU A 55 11.61 -15.87 -28.18
C LEU A 55 10.28 -16.56 -28.49
N SER A 56 9.87 -16.64 -29.77
CA SER A 56 8.63 -17.33 -30.17
C SER A 56 8.70 -18.84 -29.92
N LYS A 57 9.86 -19.49 -30.11
CA LYS A 57 10.04 -20.91 -29.75
C LYS A 57 10.08 -21.16 -28.24
N ARG A 58 10.51 -20.20 -27.42
CA ARG A 58 10.56 -20.35 -25.95
C ARG A 58 9.22 -20.02 -25.27
N MET A 59 8.42 -19.14 -25.86
CA MET A 59 7.17 -18.59 -25.28
C MET A 59 5.88 -19.22 -25.81
N THR A 60 5.93 -20.07 -26.85
CA THR A 60 4.75 -20.78 -27.40
C THR A 60 4.12 -21.82 -26.45
N LYS A 61 4.70 -22.04 -25.26
CA LYS A 61 4.05 -22.79 -24.17
C LYS A 61 3.10 -21.96 -23.31
N ALA A 62 3.06 -20.62 -23.44
CA ALA A 62 2.38 -19.75 -22.47
C ALA A 62 1.37 -18.74 -23.08
N MET A 63 1.25 -18.59 -24.40
CA MET A 63 0.37 -17.56 -25.00
C MET A 63 -0.16 -17.95 -26.40
N SER A 64 -1.39 -17.54 -26.74
CA SER A 64 -2.03 -17.80 -28.04
C SER A 64 -1.47 -16.93 -29.17
N ILE A 65 -1.65 -17.39 -30.43
CA ILE A 65 -1.24 -16.66 -31.66
C ILE A 65 -1.87 -15.26 -31.73
N THR A 66 -3.11 -15.10 -31.24
CA THR A 66 -3.80 -13.80 -31.17
C THR A 66 -3.14 -12.84 -30.19
N GLY A 67 -2.60 -13.33 -29.06
CA GLY A 67 -1.83 -12.51 -28.11
C GLY A 67 -0.51 -12.01 -28.71
N TRP A 68 0.13 -12.80 -29.57
CA TRP A 68 1.35 -12.42 -30.28
C TRP A 68 1.13 -11.27 -31.28
N ILE A 69 0.05 -11.34 -32.06
CA ILE A 69 -0.31 -10.28 -33.02
C ILE A 69 -0.62 -8.97 -32.27
N GLY A 70 -1.33 -9.06 -31.14
CA GLY A 70 -1.65 -7.89 -30.31
C GLY A 70 -0.40 -7.19 -29.77
N LEU A 71 0.57 -7.95 -29.24
CA LEU A 71 1.82 -7.39 -28.69
C LEU A 71 2.67 -6.70 -29.77
N LEU A 72 2.76 -7.30 -30.96
CA LEU A 72 3.54 -6.73 -32.08
C LEU A 72 2.91 -5.45 -32.63
N VAL A 73 1.58 -5.40 -32.74
CA VAL A 73 0.86 -4.18 -33.15
C VAL A 73 1.05 -3.08 -32.10
N PHE A 74 0.98 -3.42 -30.80
CA PHE A 74 1.17 -2.46 -29.72
C PHE A 74 2.59 -1.90 -29.67
N ALA A 75 3.62 -2.75 -29.80
CA ALA A 75 5.01 -2.33 -29.87
C ALA A 75 5.29 -1.48 -31.12
N GLY A 76 4.68 -1.82 -32.26
CA GLY A 76 4.75 -1.03 -33.49
C GLY A 76 4.09 0.35 -33.35
N MET A 77 2.96 0.45 -32.64
CA MET A 77 2.31 1.73 -32.34
C MET A 77 3.15 2.61 -31.42
N ILE A 78 3.75 2.04 -30.37
CA ILE A 78 4.67 2.79 -29.48
C ILE A 78 5.86 3.32 -30.29
N TYR A 79 6.44 2.49 -31.16
CA TYR A 79 7.56 2.91 -32.00
C TYR A 79 7.17 4.05 -32.97
N LEU A 80 6.01 3.95 -33.63
CA LEU A 80 5.50 5.00 -34.52
C LEU A 80 5.18 6.30 -33.77
N LEU A 81 4.62 6.23 -32.56
CA LEU A 81 4.36 7.39 -31.71
C LEU A 81 5.67 8.07 -31.27
N THR A 82 6.70 7.28 -30.95
CA THR A 82 8.02 7.79 -30.56
C THR A 82 8.75 8.42 -31.75
N ALA A 83 8.65 7.82 -32.94
CA ALA A 83 9.23 8.35 -34.17
C ALA A 83 8.50 9.63 -34.67
N ALA A 84 7.19 9.71 -34.50
CA ALA A 84 6.41 10.91 -34.81
C ALA A 84 6.77 12.07 -33.87
N ASN A 85 7.04 11.79 -32.59
CA ASN A 85 7.47 12.80 -31.62
C ASN A 85 8.88 13.34 -31.90
N ALA A 86 9.80 12.49 -32.40
CA ALA A 86 11.14 12.91 -32.80
C ALA A 86 11.17 13.84 -34.03
N SER A 87 10.12 13.83 -34.86
CA SER A 87 10.00 14.66 -36.07
C SER A 87 9.46 16.07 -35.79
N LEU A 88 8.86 16.28 -34.62
CA LEU A 88 8.35 17.57 -34.15
C LEU A 88 9.30 18.07 -33.05
N ARG A 89 10.30 18.89 -33.42
CA ARG A 89 11.27 19.47 -32.45
C ARG A 89 10.56 20.31 -31.37
N VAL A 90 10.10 19.68 -30.30
CA VAL A 90 9.51 20.30 -29.11
C VAL A 90 10.33 19.84 -27.89
N PRO A 91 10.75 20.76 -26.99
CA PRO A 91 11.57 20.39 -25.84
C PRO A 91 10.78 19.54 -24.84
N THR A 92 11.46 18.55 -24.26
CA THR A 92 10.94 17.53 -23.36
C THR A 92 10.38 18.11 -22.05
N MET A 93 9.08 17.91 -21.83
CA MET A 93 8.45 17.98 -20.51
C MET A 93 7.54 16.75 -20.32
N GLY A 94 7.85 15.95 -19.31
CA GLY A 94 6.94 15.01 -18.62
C GLY A 94 6.56 13.73 -19.38
N PHE A 95 7.23 12.63 -19.04
CA PHE A 95 6.67 11.28 -19.25
C PHE A 95 5.42 11.12 -18.37
N PHE A 96 4.24 11.00 -18.98
CA PHE A 96 3.04 10.49 -18.32
C PHE A 96 2.99 8.98 -18.49
N SER A 97 2.98 8.24 -17.38
CA SER A 97 2.71 6.81 -17.35
C SER A 97 1.21 6.56 -17.59
N LEU A 98 0.86 5.93 -18.72
CA LEU A 98 -0.43 5.27 -18.89
C LEU A 98 -0.30 3.82 -18.36
N GLY A 99 -0.88 3.55 -17.19
CA GLY A 99 -1.06 2.19 -16.70
C GLY A 99 -2.33 1.56 -17.28
N CYS A 100 -2.24 0.38 -17.88
CA CYS A 100 -3.40 -0.45 -18.21
C CYS A 100 -3.69 -1.40 -17.04
N LEU A 101 -4.85 -1.24 -16.41
CA LEU A 101 -5.43 -2.24 -15.51
C LEU A 101 -6.02 -3.40 -16.34
N PHE A 102 -5.47 -4.60 -16.21
CA PHE A 102 -6.15 -5.82 -16.64
C PHE A 102 -7.10 -6.27 -15.52
N THR A 103 -8.41 -6.17 -15.74
CA THR A 103 -9.40 -6.86 -14.91
C THR A 103 -9.76 -8.20 -15.56
N SER A 104 -10.02 -9.22 -14.75
CA SER A 104 -10.29 -10.62 -15.16
C SER A 104 -11.62 -10.83 -15.91
N SER A 105 -12.22 -9.78 -16.43
CA SER A 105 -13.44 -9.83 -17.24
C SER A 105 -13.21 -9.00 -18.51
N ASN A 106 -13.15 -9.68 -19.66
CA ASN A 106 -12.88 -9.16 -21.01
C ASN A 106 -13.71 -7.92 -21.44
N LYS A 107 -13.43 -6.74 -20.87
CA LYS A 107 -13.91 -5.44 -21.36
C LYS A 107 -12.84 -4.37 -21.10
N LEU A 108 -12.25 -3.83 -22.18
CA LEU A 108 -11.41 -2.63 -22.12
C LEU A 108 -12.30 -1.41 -21.81
N ALA A 109 -11.99 -0.68 -20.74
CA ALA A 109 -12.52 0.66 -20.49
C ALA A 109 -11.34 1.65 -20.41
N PHE A 110 -11.38 2.70 -21.22
CA PHE A 110 -10.43 3.83 -21.14
C PHE A 110 -11.08 4.97 -20.34
N GLY A 111 -10.47 5.35 -19.22
CA GLY A 111 -10.85 6.54 -18.46
C GLY A 111 -9.69 7.54 -18.43
N ILE A 112 -9.92 8.77 -18.89
CA ILE A 112 -8.98 9.89 -18.74
C ILE A 112 -9.48 10.74 -17.58
N GLY A 113 -8.79 10.69 -16.45
CA GLY A 113 -9.00 11.59 -15.31
C GLY A 113 -7.91 12.65 -15.28
N GLY A 114 -8.26 13.93 -15.46
CA GLY A 114 -7.30 15.03 -15.41
C GLY A 114 -7.93 16.41 -15.57
N THR A 115 -8.41 16.99 -14.47
CA THR A 115 -8.84 18.38 -14.38
C THR A 115 -7.63 19.33 -14.28
N ARG A 116 -7.27 20.00 -15.40
CA ARG A 116 -6.70 21.37 -15.51
C ARG A 116 -5.92 21.52 -16.82
N ALA A 117 -6.59 21.90 -17.90
CA ALA A 117 -6.01 22.65 -19.03
C ALA A 117 -7.12 23.03 -20.03
N LEU A 118 -7.98 23.99 -19.69
CA LEU A 118 -8.85 24.65 -20.68
C LEU A 118 -8.75 26.16 -20.49
N LYS A 119 -7.62 26.71 -20.95
CA LYS A 119 -7.50 28.13 -21.28
C LYS A 119 -6.91 28.19 -22.69
N GLY A 120 -7.79 28.25 -23.68
CA GLY A 120 -7.40 28.38 -25.10
C GLY A 120 -8.04 27.34 -26.02
N LEU A 121 -9.37 27.30 -26.10
CA LEU A 121 -10.07 26.71 -27.25
C LEU A 121 -11.12 27.70 -27.75
N ASN A 122 -10.91 28.10 -29.00
CA ASN A 122 -11.57 29.17 -29.73
C ASN A 122 -13.04 28.81 -30.04
N GLU A 123 -13.96 29.78 -29.96
CA GLU A 123 -15.42 29.66 -29.94
C GLU A 123 -16.11 29.14 -31.23
N LYS A 124 -15.43 28.45 -32.15
CA LYS A 124 -16.01 28.11 -33.46
C LYS A 124 -16.43 26.66 -33.72
N ASN A 125 -16.30 25.73 -32.77
CA ASN A 125 -16.74 24.33 -32.97
C ASN A 125 -17.63 23.74 -31.84
N ALA A 126 -18.33 24.58 -31.06
CA ALA A 126 -19.21 24.14 -29.97
C ALA A 126 -20.66 23.79 -30.41
N GLY A 127 -20.85 23.31 -31.64
CA GLY A 127 -22.18 23.00 -32.19
C GLY A 127 -22.77 21.64 -31.79
N TRP A 128 -22.00 20.76 -31.15
CA TRP A 128 -22.45 19.41 -30.77
C TRP A 128 -22.74 19.24 -29.27
N LEU A 129 -22.33 20.20 -28.42
CA LEU A 129 -22.56 20.17 -26.98
C LEU A 129 -24.00 20.53 -26.56
N SER A 130 -24.81 21.07 -27.48
CA SER A 130 -26.23 21.36 -27.25
C SER A 130 -27.17 20.16 -27.47
N LYS A 131 -26.64 19.00 -27.91
CA LYS A 131 -27.41 17.76 -28.11
C LYS A 131 -27.30 16.76 -26.96
N LEU A 132 -26.45 17.03 -25.97
CA LEU A 132 -26.40 16.24 -24.74
C LEU A 132 -27.29 16.92 -23.71
N GLY A 133 -28.52 16.39 -23.54
CA GLY A 133 -29.39 16.80 -22.44
C GLY A 133 -28.69 16.63 -21.08
N PRO A 134 -29.11 17.36 -20.04
CA PRO A 134 -28.45 17.32 -18.75
C PRO A 134 -28.41 15.89 -18.20
N PRO A 135 -27.32 15.48 -17.52
CA PRO A 135 -27.25 14.15 -16.93
C PRO A 135 -28.39 14.00 -15.91
N SER A 136 -29.26 13.02 -16.12
CA SER A 136 -30.35 12.70 -15.21
C SER A 136 -29.78 12.29 -13.86
N LYS A 137 -29.90 13.17 -12.86
CA LYS A 137 -29.77 12.81 -11.44
C LYS A 137 -31.02 12.02 -11.02
N HIS A 138 -31.08 10.76 -11.40
CA HIS A 138 -31.98 9.78 -10.78
C HIS A 138 -31.19 8.55 -10.37
N VAL A 139 -30.38 8.71 -9.32
CA VAL A 139 -30.20 7.62 -8.36
C VAL A 139 -31.37 7.81 -7.38
N GLY A 140 -32.47 7.11 -7.63
CA GLY A 140 -33.45 6.90 -6.57
C GLY A 140 -32.76 6.24 -5.38
N PRO A 141 -33.24 6.42 -4.14
CA PRO A 141 -32.71 5.66 -3.02
C PRO A 141 -32.71 4.16 -3.41
N PRO A 142 -31.68 3.39 -3.01
CA PRO A 142 -31.69 1.95 -3.25
C PRO A 142 -33.04 1.39 -2.79
N PRO A 143 -33.63 0.41 -3.51
CA PRO A 143 -34.86 -0.23 -3.06
C PRO A 143 -34.66 -0.62 -1.60
N ALA A 144 -35.63 -0.28 -0.75
CA ALA A 144 -35.56 -0.47 0.70
C ALA A 144 -34.93 -1.84 0.98
N THR A 145 -33.68 -1.82 1.44
CA THR A 145 -32.95 -3.02 1.80
C THR A 145 -33.81 -3.75 2.81
N GLU A 146 -34.07 -5.04 2.58
CA GLU A 146 -34.53 -5.94 3.63
C GLU A 146 -33.73 -5.61 4.89
N PRO A 147 -34.34 -5.62 6.09
CA PRO A 147 -33.65 -5.22 7.32
C PRO A 147 -32.35 -6.01 7.40
N THR A 148 -31.23 -5.34 7.14
CA THR A 148 -29.92 -5.97 7.13
C THR A 148 -29.72 -6.51 8.53
N MET A 149 -29.62 -7.83 8.60
CA MET A 149 -29.44 -8.52 9.86
C MET A 149 -28.21 -7.91 10.56
N GLY A 150 -28.40 -7.42 11.79
CA GLY A 150 -27.34 -6.74 12.52
C GLY A 150 -26.14 -7.66 12.77
N TYR A 151 -24.95 -7.07 12.97
CA TYR A 151 -23.69 -7.80 13.13
C TYR A 151 -23.77 -8.99 14.11
N GLU A 152 -24.34 -8.78 15.30
CA GLU A 152 -24.51 -9.84 16.31
C GLU A 152 -25.46 -10.96 15.89
N ALA A 153 -26.50 -10.64 15.11
CA ALA A 153 -27.40 -11.65 14.58
C ALA A 153 -26.68 -12.50 13.49
N CYS A 154 -25.87 -11.87 12.64
CA CYS A 154 -25.03 -12.59 11.68
C CYS A 154 -24.00 -13.48 12.37
N ARG A 155 -23.31 -12.96 13.39
CA ARG A 155 -22.36 -13.71 14.24
C ARG A 155 -23.04 -14.93 14.86
N THR A 156 -24.20 -14.73 15.48
CA THR A 156 -24.95 -15.82 16.14
C THR A 156 -25.34 -16.90 15.13
N LYS A 157 -25.85 -16.51 13.96
CA LYS A 157 -26.22 -17.46 12.90
C LYS A 157 -25.02 -18.23 12.37
N LEU A 158 -23.89 -17.57 12.12
CA LEU A 158 -22.66 -18.22 11.67
C LEU A 158 -22.20 -19.27 12.68
N LEU A 159 -22.07 -18.91 13.96
CA LEU A 159 -21.58 -19.82 14.99
C LEU A 159 -22.54 -21.00 15.23
N THR A 160 -23.84 -20.78 15.12
CA THR A 160 -24.84 -21.86 15.30
C THR A 160 -24.77 -22.89 14.17
N ALA A 161 -24.42 -22.47 12.95
CA ALA A 161 -24.28 -23.35 11.78
C ALA A 161 -23.02 -24.25 11.82
N LEU A 162 -22.09 -23.99 12.73
CA LEU A 162 -20.81 -24.71 12.81
C LEU A 162 -20.84 -25.78 13.92
N PRO A 163 -20.25 -26.97 13.71
CA PRO A 163 -20.07 -27.97 14.76
C PRO A 163 -18.86 -27.64 15.66
N GLU A 164 -18.77 -28.29 16.82
CA GLU A 164 -17.51 -28.31 17.57
C GLU A 164 -16.48 -29.26 16.92
N PRO A 165 -15.16 -28.98 17.00
CA PRO A 165 -14.54 -27.83 17.67
C PRO A 165 -14.48 -26.55 16.82
N LEU A 166 -14.90 -26.60 15.55
CA LEU A 166 -14.77 -25.51 14.58
C LEU A 166 -15.50 -24.23 15.03
N ARG A 167 -16.66 -24.36 15.67
CA ARG A 167 -17.38 -23.24 16.27
C ARG A 167 -16.53 -22.49 17.29
N SER A 168 -15.93 -23.20 18.26
CA SER A 168 -15.08 -22.57 19.27
C SER A 168 -13.82 -21.91 18.68
N ASP A 169 -13.31 -22.45 17.58
CA ASP A 169 -12.17 -21.90 16.86
C ASP A 169 -12.54 -20.58 16.15
N ILE A 170 -13.60 -20.59 15.33
CA ILE A 170 -14.11 -19.42 14.61
C ILE A 170 -14.65 -18.35 15.56
N ALA A 171 -15.15 -18.72 16.74
CA ALA A 171 -15.58 -17.75 17.75
C ALA A 171 -14.44 -16.81 18.20
N LYS A 172 -13.17 -17.24 18.12
CA LYS A 172 -11.98 -16.43 18.46
C LYS A 172 -11.63 -15.39 17.40
N SER A 173 -12.18 -15.54 16.20
CA SER A 173 -11.98 -14.64 15.05
C SER A 173 -12.80 -13.35 15.15
N PHE A 174 -13.74 -13.28 16.10
CA PHE A 174 -14.48 -12.07 16.42
C PHE A 174 -13.68 -11.24 17.42
N GLN A 175 -13.29 -10.05 16.99
CA GLN A 175 -12.39 -9.17 17.71
C GLN A 175 -13.01 -7.77 17.84
N THR A 176 -12.48 -6.98 18.75
CA THR A 176 -12.82 -5.56 18.86
C THR A 176 -11.66 -4.73 18.34
N VAL A 177 -11.96 -3.83 17.42
CA VAL A 177 -11.01 -2.87 16.86
C VAL A 177 -11.33 -1.49 17.44
N THR A 178 -10.30 -0.75 17.82
CA THR A 178 -10.40 0.64 18.24
C THR A 178 -9.94 1.53 17.10
N LEU A 179 -10.91 2.08 16.38
CA LEU A 179 -10.68 3.00 15.27
C LEU A 179 -10.30 4.38 15.79
N ALA A 180 -9.27 4.97 15.19
CA ALA A 180 -8.80 6.33 15.45
C ALA A 180 -9.16 7.22 14.27
N THR A 181 -10.31 7.89 14.34
CA THR A 181 -10.85 8.68 13.22
C THR A 181 -10.57 10.17 13.41
N PRO A 182 -10.05 10.87 12.38
CA PRO A 182 -9.97 12.31 12.41
C PRO A 182 -11.37 12.92 12.52
N PHE A 183 -11.54 13.90 13.41
CA PHE A 183 -12.79 14.63 13.52
C PHE A 183 -12.57 16.14 13.48
N ARG A 184 -13.59 16.87 12.99
CA ARG A 184 -13.59 18.33 13.01
C ARG A 184 -14.17 18.80 14.34
N SER A 185 -13.31 19.21 15.27
CA SER A 185 -13.77 19.92 16.47
C SER A 185 -14.15 21.36 16.13
N LEU A 186 -15.29 21.83 16.64
CA LEU A 186 -15.69 23.25 16.64
C LEU A 186 -15.20 24.01 17.88
N GLN A 187 -14.60 23.32 18.85
CA GLN A 187 -14.03 23.89 20.07
C GLN A 187 -12.54 23.55 20.15
N THR A 188 -11.71 24.59 20.08
CA THR A 188 -10.27 24.54 20.37
C THR A 188 -10.07 24.59 21.88
N VAL A 189 -9.84 23.46 22.55
CA VAL A 189 -8.92 23.36 23.70
C VAL A 189 -8.70 21.87 23.97
N PHE A 190 -7.57 21.28 23.59
CA PHE A 190 -6.99 20.14 24.34
C PHE A 190 -5.48 20.15 24.14
N PRO A 191 -4.71 20.77 25.06
CA PRO A 191 -3.25 20.87 24.96
C PRO A 191 -2.52 19.53 25.06
N ALA A 192 -3.24 18.40 25.04
CA ALA A 192 -2.75 17.03 25.17
C ALA A 192 -3.58 15.99 24.39
N ALA A 193 -4.55 16.40 23.56
CA ALA A 193 -5.40 15.43 22.86
C ALA A 193 -4.64 14.57 21.84
N SER A 194 -5.19 13.40 21.53
CA SER A 194 -4.72 12.58 20.42
C SER A 194 -4.92 13.30 19.09
N SER A 195 -3.93 13.21 18.21
CA SER A 195 -3.98 13.87 16.91
C SER A 195 -3.04 13.25 15.87
N LEU A 196 -3.36 13.42 14.60
CA LEU A 196 -2.41 13.25 13.49
C LEU A 196 -1.79 14.59 13.10
N ALA A 197 -0.54 14.54 12.65
CA ALA A 197 0.24 15.66 12.12
C ALA A 197 0.31 16.89 13.04
N GLY A 198 0.95 17.96 12.55
CA GLY A 198 1.11 19.21 13.29
C GLY A 198 2.30 19.17 14.26
N ALA A 199 2.23 19.95 15.33
CA ALA A 199 3.30 20.01 16.34
C ALA A 199 3.04 18.98 17.46
N PRO A 200 3.97 18.05 17.72
CA PRO A 200 3.89 17.19 18.90
C PRO A 200 4.00 18.01 20.18
N LEU A 201 3.36 17.51 21.22
CA LEU A 201 3.53 18.00 22.58
C LEU A 201 4.55 17.11 23.28
N LEU A 202 5.75 17.65 23.51
CA LEU A 202 6.86 16.91 24.10
C LEU A 202 7.27 17.53 25.44
N ASN A 203 7.93 16.75 26.27
CA ASN A 203 8.64 17.30 27.43
C ASN A 203 9.71 18.30 26.92
N PRO A 204 9.82 19.53 27.47
CA PRO A 204 10.79 20.53 27.02
C PRO A 204 12.26 20.10 27.05
N ALA A 205 12.61 19.07 27.83
CA ALA A 205 13.95 18.49 27.86
C ALA A 205 14.26 17.61 26.64
N ARG A 206 13.25 17.24 25.84
CA ARG A 206 13.43 16.42 24.64
C ARG A 206 13.78 17.29 23.44
N THR A 207 14.66 16.78 22.60
CA THR A 207 14.98 17.34 21.29
C THR A 207 14.19 16.64 20.20
N TRP A 208 14.09 17.28 19.03
CA TRP A 208 13.49 16.65 17.86
C TRP A 208 14.29 15.40 17.45
N PRO A 209 13.66 14.25 17.17
CA PRO A 209 14.38 13.05 16.72
C PRO A 209 15.03 13.24 15.34
N HIS A 210 16.28 12.77 15.19
CA HIS A 210 17.02 12.85 13.93
C HIS A 210 17.59 11.49 13.53
N LEU A 211 17.61 11.21 12.24
CA LEU A 211 18.32 10.09 11.62
C LEU A 211 19.34 10.65 10.62
N HIS A 212 20.61 10.27 10.76
CA HIS A 212 21.72 10.76 9.92
C HIS A 212 21.76 12.30 9.76
N GLY A 213 21.40 13.03 10.82
CA GLY A 213 21.34 14.50 10.83
C GLY A 213 20.09 15.10 10.20
N GLN A 214 19.17 14.30 9.66
CA GLN A 214 17.89 14.74 9.14
C GLN A 214 16.78 14.59 10.19
N PRO A 215 15.91 15.59 10.40
CA PRO A 215 14.81 15.49 11.35
C PRO A 215 13.74 14.52 10.84
N LEU A 216 13.38 13.54 11.66
CA LEU A 216 12.27 12.62 11.37
C LEU A 216 10.94 13.38 11.28
N GLU A 217 9.95 12.82 10.58
CA GLU A 217 8.62 13.41 10.50
C GLU A 217 7.78 12.98 11.69
N PHE A 218 7.03 13.93 12.27
CA PHE A 218 6.06 13.60 13.31
C PHE A 218 4.75 13.13 12.66
N LEU A 219 4.29 11.94 13.02
CA LEU A 219 3.09 11.35 12.43
C LEU A 219 1.86 11.55 13.32
N ALA A 220 1.94 11.10 14.57
CA ALA A 220 0.79 11.04 15.45
C ALA A 220 1.17 11.25 16.91
N GLN A 221 0.23 11.77 17.68
CA GLN A 221 0.28 11.80 19.13
C GLN A 221 -0.96 11.10 19.67
N LEU A 222 -0.76 10.20 20.64
CA LEU A 222 -1.84 9.51 21.33
C LEU A 222 -1.81 9.87 22.81
N ASN A 223 -2.97 10.23 23.35
CA ASN A 223 -3.18 10.34 24.79
C ASN A 223 -3.73 9.01 25.30
N LEU A 224 -2.99 8.35 26.18
CA LEU A 224 -3.34 7.02 26.67
C LEU A 224 -4.65 7.01 27.48
N GLU A 225 -5.04 8.16 28.05
CA GLU A 225 -6.31 8.32 28.77
C GLU A 225 -7.53 8.31 27.84
N GLU A 226 -7.36 8.68 26.57
CA GLU A 226 -8.46 8.75 25.59
C GLU A 226 -8.75 7.39 24.94
N ILE A 227 -7.80 6.45 25.02
CA ILE A 227 -7.92 5.14 24.41
C ILE A 227 -8.83 4.27 25.30
N PRO A 228 -9.91 3.67 24.76
CA PRO A 228 -10.79 2.78 25.52
C PRO A 228 -10.06 1.53 26.02
N GLU A 229 -10.66 0.82 26.98
CA GLU A 229 -10.11 -0.45 27.44
C GLU A 229 -10.09 -1.47 26.30
N THR A 230 -8.91 -2.02 26.02
CA THR A 230 -8.68 -2.98 24.92
C THR A 230 -8.23 -4.36 25.42
N GLY A 231 -8.16 -4.57 26.73
CA GLY A 231 -7.65 -5.82 27.34
C GLY A 231 -6.12 -5.93 27.38
N HIS A 232 -5.39 -5.06 26.67
CA HIS A 232 -3.94 -4.96 26.76
C HIS A 232 -3.51 -4.20 28.03
N ALA A 233 -2.60 -4.79 28.81
CA ALA A 233 -1.95 -4.09 29.91
C ALA A 233 -1.08 -2.95 29.38
N ARG A 234 -1.28 -1.73 29.88
CA ARG A 234 -0.58 -0.50 29.45
C ARG A 234 -0.62 0.58 30.52
N PRO A 235 0.27 1.59 30.48
CA PRO A 235 0.09 2.83 31.21
C PRO A 235 -1.27 3.47 30.88
N LYS A 236 -1.98 3.93 31.91
CA LYS A 236 -3.28 4.62 31.76
C LYS A 236 -3.13 6.12 31.48
N LEU A 237 -1.99 6.68 31.84
CA LEU A 237 -1.65 8.09 31.70
C LEU A 237 -0.41 8.25 30.84
N GLY A 238 -0.39 9.31 30.03
CA GLY A 238 0.79 9.75 29.29
C GLY A 238 0.53 9.98 27.81
N LEU A 239 1.49 10.64 27.16
CA LEU A 239 1.45 10.94 25.73
C LEU A 239 2.48 10.10 24.99
N LEU A 240 2.05 9.43 23.93
CA LEU A 240 2.92 8.79 22.94
C LEU A 240 3.04 9.71 21.73
N SER A 241 4.26 9.89 21.23
CA SER A 241 4.54 10.66 20.02
C SER A 241 5.32 9.80 19.04
N PHE A 242 4.80 9.64 17.83
CA PHE A 242 5.33 8.75 16.80
C PHE A 242 6.06 9.55 15.74
N PHE A 243 7.31 9.16 15.46
CA PHE A 243 8.16 9.75 14.45
C PHE A 243 8.65 8.68 13.48
N TYR A 244 8.76 9.05 12.21
CA TYR A 244 9.12 8.12 11.14
C TYR A 244 9.91 8.80 10.02
N ASP A 245 10.77 8.04 9.35
CA ASP A 245 11.48 8.46 8.14
C ASP A 245 10.56 8.37 6.91
N VAL A 246 9.75 9.41 6.72
CA VAL A 246 8.83 9.53 5.58
C VAL A 246 9.57 9.69 4.24
N ALA A 247 10.84 10.11 4.26
CA ALA A 247 11.60 10.34 3.04
C ALA A 247 12.10 9.02 2.43
N ASN A 248 12.61 8.11 3.27
CA ASN A 248 13.13 6.82 2.82
C ASN A 248 12.13 5.68 2.95
N GLN A 249 11.10 5.83 3.79
CA GLN A 249 10.05 4.83 4.04
C GLN A 249 10.63 3.41 4.29
N PRO A 250 11.46 3.23 5.34
CA PRO A 250 12.06 1.94 5.66
C PRO A 250 11.00 0.85 5.86
N TRP A 251 11.23 -0.34 5.31
CA TRP A 251 10.20 -1.39 5.28
C TRP A 251 10.05 -2.13 6.60
N GLY A 252 11.09 -2.08 7.45
CA GLY A 252 11.15 -2.81 8.71
C GLY A 252 11.67 -4.23 8.55
N SER A 253 12.25 -4.56 7.39
CA SER A 253 12.84 -5.87 7.11
C SER A 253 14.30 -5.98 7.56
N ASP A 254 15.00 -4.85 7.59
CA ASP A 254 16.43 -4.79 7.95
C ASP A 254 16.66 -4.15 9.32
N SER A 255 17.80 -4.45 9.94
CA SER A 255 18.18 -3.87 11.25
C SER A 255 18.24 -2.34 11.23
N ASP A 256 18.72 -1.78 10.13
CA ASP A 256 18.98 -0.35 9.99
C ASP A 256 17.66 0.44 9.86
N ASP A 257 16.59 -0.23 9.43
CA ASP A 257 15.24 0.35 9.31
C ASP A 257 14.68 0.80 10.67
N HIS A 258 15.08 0.13 11.76
CA HIS A 258 14.65 0.49 13.12
C HIS A 258 15.02 1.92 13.49
N ALA A 259 16.17 2.42 13.01
CA ALA A 259 16.61 3.78 13.29
C ALA A 259 15.71 4.85 12.62
N GLY A 260 14.92 4.45 11.61
CA GLY A 260 13.91 5.29 10.95
C GLY A 260 12.64 5.47 11.76
N THR A 261 12.51 4.83 12.93
CA THR A 261 11.35 4.97 13.82
C THR A 261 11.79 5.49 15.18
N VAL A 262 11.05 6.45 15.73
CA VAL A 262 11.20 6.85 17.14
C VAL A 262 9.82 7.04 17.76
N VAL A 263 9.57 6.35 18.87
CA VAL A 263 8.38 6.58 19.71
C VAL A 263 8.81 7.16 21.05
N LEU A 264 8.28 8.35 21.36
CA LEU A 264 8.56 9.03 22.62
C LEU A 264 7.37 8.92 23.56
N PHE A 265 7.63 8.43 24.77
CA PHE A 265 6.67 8.43 25.86
C PHE A 265 6.92 9.58 26.83
N ASN A 266 5.87 10.36 27.09
CA ASN A 266 5.85 11.38 28.13
C ASN A 266 4.83 10.98 29.21
N PRO A 267 5.26 10.52 30.40
CA PRO A 267 4.35 10.03 31.43
C PRO A 267 3.53 11.16 32.09
N ASP A 268 3.97 12.42 31.98
CA ASP A 268 3.25 13.59 32.49
C ASP A 268 2.80 14.51 31.34
N PRO A 269 1.55 14.37 30.86
CA PRO A 269 0.99 15.23 29.81
C PRO A 269 1.00 16.73 30.17
N SER A 270 0.93 17.10 31.46
CA SER A 270 0.85 18.49 31.89
C SER A 270 2.16 19.27 31.69
N SER A 271 3.28 18.54 31.67
CA SER A 271 4.61 19.08 31.36
C SER A 271 4.82 19.35 29.86
N ALA A 272 3.98 18.76 29.00
CA ALA A 272 4.19 18.76 27.56
C ALA A 272 4.00 20.16 26.96
N ARG A 273 4.86 20.55 26.01
CA ARG A 273 4.77 21.80 25.27
C ARG A 273 4.91 21.53 23.77
N PRO A 274 4.25 22.32 22.91
CA PRO A 274 4.42 22.16 21.47
C PRO A 274 5.89 22.35 21.08
N LEU A 275 6.45 21.40 20.34
CA LEU A 275 7.76 21.54 19.72
C LEU A 275 7.56 21.54 18.20
N LEU A 276 8.06 22.57 17.51
CA LEU A 276 7.99 22.64 16.05
C LEU A 276 9.18 21.90 15.42
N LYS A 277 8.92 21.26 14.29
CA LYS A 277 10.00 20.68 13.47
C LYS A 277 10.99 21.79 13.10
N PRO A 278 12.31 21.57 13.21
CA PRO A 278 13.31 22.54 12.77
C PRO A 278 13.06 22.99 11.31
N GLY A 279 13.08 24.30 11.07
CA GLY A 279 12.84 24.87 9.74
C GLY A 279 11.37 25.03 9.33
N THR A 280 10.40 24.73 10.21
CA THR A 280 8.97 24.93 9.90
C THR A 280 8.65 26.43 9.70
N PRO A 281 8.13 26.84 8.52
CA PRO A 281 7.71 28.22 8.31
C PRO A 281 6.38 28.51 9.03
N PRO A 282 6.14 29.76 9.46
CA PRO A 282 4.83 30.16 10.00
C PRO A 282 3.78 30.33 8.88
N PRO A 283 2.50 29.96 9.11
CA PRO A 283 1.96 29.34 10.33
C PRO A 283 2.28 27.84 10.40
N ALA A 284 2.37 27.31 11.63
CA ALA A 284 2.60 25.89 11.86
C ALA A 284 1.45 25.02 11.27
N PRO A 285 1.76 23.80 10.80
CA PRO A 285 0.73 22.90 10.27
C PRO A 285 -0.30 22.56 11.36
N PRO A 286 -1.60 22.54 11.01
CA PRO A 286 -2.64 22.25 11.97
C PRO A 286 -2.59 20.78 12.40
N ARG A 287 -2.83 20.54 13.70
CA ARG A 287 -3.08 19.20 14.22
C ARG A 287 -4.48 18.74 13.78
N LYS A 288 -4.64 17.44 13.54
CA LYS A 288 -5.93 16.82 13.27
C LYS A 288 -6.36 15.96 14.46
N PRO A 289 -7.31 16.42 15.29
CA PRO A 289 -7.76 15.66 16.45
C PRO A 289 -8.32 14.29 16.07
N LEU A 290 -8.05 13.29 16.91
CA LEU A 290 -8.55 11.93 16.78
C LEU A 290 -9.65 11.65 17.79
N ALA A 291 -10.67 10.89 17.36
CA ALA A 291 -11.64 10.28 18.25
C ALA A 291 -11.50 8.75 18.18
N PHE A 292 -11.71 8.09 19.31
CA PHE A 292 -11.64 6.63 19.40
C PHE A 292 -13.03 6.02 19.44
N THR A 293 -13.29 5.03 18.59
CA THR A 293 -14.55 4.27 18.58
C THR A 293 -14.25 2.78 18.51
N GLN A 294 -14.88 1.99 19.37
CA GLN A 294 -14.79 0.53 19.31
C GLN A 294 -15.81 -0.02 18.32
N ALA A 295 -15.35 -0.92 17.44
CA ALA A 295 -16.15 -1.61 16.46
C ALA A 295 -15.85 -3.11 16.51
N ALA A 296 -16.85 -3.93 16.20
CA ALA A 296 -16.65 -5.36 16.04
C ALA A 296 -16.01 -5.65 14.68
N ALA A 297 -15.04 -6.56 14.67
CA ALA A 297 -14.34 -7.02 13.48
C ALA A 297 -14.32 -8.55 13.44
N PHE A 298 -14.39 -9.10 12.24
CA PHE A 298 -14.33 -10.52 11.98
C PHE A 298 -13.25 -10.79 10.95
N CYS A 299 -12.19 -11.50 11.37
CA CYS A 299 -11.08 -11.88 10.50
C CYS A 299 -10.67 -13.32 10.80
N LEU A 300 -10.66 -14.17 9.76
CA LEU A 300 -10.24 -15.57 9.86
C LEU A 300 -8.77 -15.67 9.46
N THR A 301 -7.97 -16.41 10.25
CA THR A 301 -6.62 -16.80 9.82
C THR A 301 -6.68 -17.74 8.62
N GLU A 302 -5.56 -17.91 7.91
CA GLU A 302 -5.49 -18.85 6.78
C GLU A 302 -5.84 -20.28 7.22
N GLU A 303 -5.36 -20.71 8.38
CA GLU A 303 -5.69 -22.03 8.92
C GLU A 303 -7.20 -22.17 9.24
N GLN A 304 -7.79 -21.14 9.85
CA GLN A 304 -9.23 -21.13 10.14
C GLN A 304 -10.06 -21.13 8.86
N ASN A 305 -9.66 -20.36 7.84
CA ASN A 305 -10.28 -20.39 6.51
C ASN A 305 -10.19 -21.79 5.90
N SER A 306 -9.02 -22.43 5.91
CA SER A 306 -8.82 -23.78 5.37
C SER A 306 -9.69 -24.82 6.06
N ARG A 307 -9.80 -24.77 7.39
CA ARG A 307 -10.66 -25.68 8.17
C ARG A 307 -12.14 -25.44 7.87
N LEU A 308 -12.56 -24.17 7.77
CA LEU A 308 -13.92 -23.80 7.42
C LEU A 308 -14.28 -24.29 6.01
N ASP A 309 -13.40 -24.09 5.04
CA ASP A 309 -13.65 -24.50 3.65
C ASP A 309 -13.76 -26.02 3.53
N LYS A 310 -12.95 -26.79 4.27
CA LYS A 310 -13.08 -28.26 4.36
C LYS A 310 -14.44 -28.69 4.93
N PHE A 311 -14.96 -27.96 5.91
CA PHE A 311 -16.29 -28.23 6.46
C PHE A 311 -17.39 -27.87 5.45
N ILE A 312 -17.29 -26.71 4.79
CA ILE A 312 -18.24 -26.26 3.76
C ILE A 312 -18.38 -27.30 2.64
N GLN A 313 -17.28 -27.93 2.22
CA GLN A 313 -17.29 -28.97 1.17
C GLN A 313 -18.13 -30.22 1.51
N GLN A 314 -18.43 -30.45 2.79
CA GLN A 314 -19.15 -31.64 3.28
C GLN A 314 -20.54 -31.29 3.83
N ALA A 315 -20.88 -30.01 3.91
CA ALA A 315 -22.13 -29.53 4.47
C ALA A 315 -23.27 -29.57 3.44
N ASP A 316 -24.52 -29.53 3.92
CA ASP A 316 -25.69 -29.38 3.05
C ASP A 316 -25.81 -27.95 2.47
N ASP A 317 -26.52 -27.81 1.35
CA ASP A 317 -26.66 -26.53 0.63
C ASP A 317 -27.19 -25.38 1.50
N ALA A 318 -28.09 -25.66 2.46
CA ALA A 318 -28.65 -24.62 3.33
C ALA A 318 -27.61 -24.13 4.34
N THR A 319 -26.81 -25.04 4.90
CA THR A 319 -25.68 -24.72 5.78
C THR A 319 -24.59 -23.95 5.03
N VAL A 320 -24.22 -24.39 3.82
CA VAL A 320 -23.25 -23.71 2.95
C VAL A 320 -23.69 -22.27 2.68
N LYS A 321 -24.95 -22.09 2.25
CA LYS A 321 -25.50 -20.76 1.98
C LYS A 321 -25.47 -19.87 3.22
N THR A 322 -25.88 -20.40 4.38
CA THR A 322 -25.88 -19.66 5.64
C THR A 322 -24.48 -19.19 6.01
N ILE A 323 -23.48 -20.08 5.92
CA ILE A 323 -22.10 -19.74 6.26
C ILE A 323 -21.55 -18.69 5.31
N SER A 324 -21.71 -18.85 4.01
CA SER A 324 -21.23 -17.88 3.01
C SER A 324 -21.87 -16.50 3.20
N ASP A 325 -23.20 -16.43 3.32
CA ASP A 325 -23.92 -15.16 3.46
C ASP A 325 -23.51 -14.42 4.75
N MET A 326 -23.45 -15.15 5.87
CA MET A 326 -23.08 -14.55 7.16
C MET A 326 -21.60 -14.15 7.19
N ARG A 327 -20.70 -14.99 6.67
CA ARG A 327 -19.27 -14.69 6.55
C ARG A 327 -19.07 -13.43 5.71
N GLU A 328 -19.65 -13.35 4.52
CA GLU A 328 -19.50 -12.19 3.64
C GLU A 328 -20.02 -10.92 4.32
N THR A 329 -21.22 -10.98 4.92
CA THR A 329 -21.81 -9.84 5.64
C THR A 329 -20.92 -9.37 6.79
N LEU A 330 -20.36 -10.29 7.57
CA LEU A 330 -19.46 -9.97 8.70
C LEU A 330 -18.15 -9.34 8.22
N ILE A 331 -17.54 -9.86 7.16
CA ILE A 331 -16.29 -9.31 6.60
C ILE A 331 -16.56 -7.94 5.94
N GLN A 332 -17.73 -7.72 5.34
CA GLN A 332 -18.12 -6.41 4.79
C GLN A 332 -18.42 -5.37 5.89
N ALA A 333 -19.01 -5.80 7.01
CA ALA A 333 -19.29 -4.94 8.16
C ALA A 333 -18.04 -4.63 9.01
N SER A 334 -16.98 -5.43 8.88
CA SER A 334 -15.74 -5.24 9.61
C SER A 334 -14.94 -4.06 9.06
N PRO A 335 -14.37 -3.19 9.90
CA PRO A 335 -13.45 -2.16 9.43
C PRO A 335 -12.21 -2.83 8.83
N ARG A 336 -11.98 -2.62 7.52
CA ARG A 336 -10.85 -3.24 6.80
C ARG A 336 -9.63 -2.34 6.68
N HIS A 337 -9.85 -1.03 6.73
CA HIS A 337 -8.84 -0.01 6.53
C HIS A 337 -9.17 1.18 7.44
N GLY A 338 -8.15 1.95 7.78
CA GLY A 338 -8.18 3.11 8.64
C GLY A 338 -7.20 2.99 9.79
N ASN A 339 -6.88 4.13 10.38
CA ASN A 339 -6.00 4.18 11.54
C ASN A 339 -6.66 3.46 12.72
N CYS A 340 -5.92 2.56 13.37
CA CYS A 340 -6.39 1.84 14.53
C CYS A 340 -5.32 1.80 15.62
N VAL A 341 -5.73 1.64 16.87
CA VAL A 341 -4.85 1.65 18.04
C VAL A 341 -5.11 0.41 18.88
N LEU A 342 -4.07 -0.27 19.34
CA LEU A 342 -4.18 -1.47 20.19
C LEU A 342 -5.25 -2.46 19.69
N SER A 343 -5.18 -2.73 18.40
CA SER A 343 -6.14 -3.53 17.65
C SER A 343 -5.41 -4.62 16.88
N PRO A 344 -6.08 -5.71 16.50
CA PRO A 344 -5.54 -6.66 15.53
C PRO A 344 -5.12 -5.93 14.24
N PRO A 345 -4.00 -6.33 13.59
CA PRO A 345 -3.57 -5.71 12.35
C PRO A 345 -4.57 -5.98 11.22
N ALA A 346 -4.72 -5.01 10.32
CA ALA A 346 -5.34 -5.21 9.02
C ALA A 346 -4.23 -5.16 7.95
N PRO A 347 -3.45 -6.25 7.76
CA PRO A 347 -2.31 -6.27 6.85
C PRO A 347 -2.76 -5.99 5.41
N VAL A 348 -1.92 -5.27 4.66
CA VAL A 348 -2.11 -4.99 3.23
C VAL A 348 -1.61 -6.16 2.38
N GLN A 349 -0.55 -6.83 2.85
CA GLN A 349 0.08 -7.96 2.18
C GLN A 349 -0.16 -9.24 2.98
N GLU A 350 0.90 -9.90 3.44
CA GLU A 350 0.84 -11.10 4.26
C GLU A 350 0.81 -10.74 5.76
N ASP A 351 0.63 -11.75 6.62
CA ASP A 351 0.88 -11.54 8.05
C ASP A 351 2.33 -11.11 8.31
N MET A 352 2.55 -10.50 9.46
CA MET A 352 3.85 -9.93 9.84
C MET A 352 4.62 -10.87 10.79
N ASP A 353 4.24 -12.15 10.90
CA ASP A 353 4.84 -13.06 11.88
C ASP A 353 6.34 -13.27 11.61
N HIS A 354 6.71 -13.37 10.32
CA HIS A 354 8.11 -13.48 9.92
C HIS A 354 8.90 -12.19 10.24
N ASP A 355 8.32 -11.03 9.95
CA ASP A 355 8.93 -9.73 10.20
C ASP A 355 9.15 -9.51 11.70
N LEU A 356 8.15 -9.83 12.52
CA LEU A 356 8.22 -9.73 13.98
C LEU A 356 9.21 -10.72 14.59
N ALA A 357 9.35 -11.92 14.04
CA ALA A 357 10.38 -12.87 14.43
C ALA A 357 11.78 -12.34 14.12
N SER A 358 11.96 -11.64 13.01
CA SER A 358 13.23 -10.99 12.64
C SER A 358 13.52 -9.77 13.53
N ALA A 359 12.52 -8.93 13.79
CA ALA A 359 12.61 -7.82 14.74
C ALA A 359 13.02 -8.29 16.14
N ALA A 360 12.43 -9.38 16.63
CA ALA A 360 12.75 -9.95 17.93
C ALA A 360 14.24 -10.35 18.02
N ARG A 361 14.77 -11.04 16.99
CA ARG A 361 16.20 -11.40 16.94
C ARG A 361 17.10 -10.17 17.01
N PHE A 362 16.75 -9.12 16.27
CA PHE A 362 17.54 -7.89 16.23
C PHE A 362 17.54 -7.18 17.60
N LEU A 363 16.39 -7.11 18.27
CA LEU A 363 16.26 -6.49 19.58
C LEU A 363 16.83 -7.36 20.73
N GLY A 364 17.39 -8.54 20.42
CA GLY A 364 17.88 -9.48 21.42
C GLY A 364 16.79 -10.14 22.26
N LEU A 365 15.58 -10.23 21.70
CA LEU A 365 14.40 -10.84 22.31
C LEU A 365 14.21 -12.30 21.84
N PRO A 366 13.51 -13.15 22.61
CA PRO A 366 13.09 -14.47 22.15
C PRO A 366 12.28 -14.39 20.84
N VAL A 367 12.48 -15.34 19.92
CA VAL A 367 11.79 -15.34 18.61
C VAL A 367 10.27 -15.49 18.76
N ASP A 368 9.82 -16.15 19.83
CA ASP A 368 8.43 -16.34 20.22
C ASP A 368 7.89 -15.21 21.12
N THR A 369 8.57 -14.05 21.13
CA THR A 369 8.09 -12.84 21.83
C THR A 369 6.67 -12.52 21.38
N ALA A 370 5.78 -12.33 22.35
CA ALA A 370 4.45 -11.82 22.08
C ALA A 370 4.52 -10.32 21.73
N TRP A 371 3.87 -9.96 20.62
CA TRP A 371 3.83 -8.59 20.12
C TRP A 371 2.41 -8.02 20.21
N THR A 372 2.32 -6.71 20.32
CA THR A 372 1.06 -5.97 20.29
C THR A 372 1.17 -4.84 19.28
N LEU A 373 0.18 -4.72 18.39
CA LEU A 373 0.12 -3.60 17.48
C LEU A 373 -0.32 -2.36 18.26
N LEU A 374 0.59 -1.40 18.39
CA LEU A 374 0.36 -0.18 19.13
C LEU A 374 -0.49 0.80 18.31
N LEU A 375 -0.12 0.99 17.03
CA LEU A 375 -0.76 1.93 16.12
C LEU A 375 -0.63 1.42 14.68
N GLN A 376 -1.72 1.47 13.92
CA GLN A 376 -1.72 1.37 12.46
C GLN A 376 -2.03 2.75 11.88
N LEU A 377 -1.27 3.18 10.89
CA LEU A 377 -1.53 4.40 10.11
C LEU A 377 -1.61 4.05 8.64
N ASP A 378 -2.78 4.27 8.05
CA ASP A 378 -2.96 4.07 6.61
C ASP A 378 -2.43 5.27 5.82
N SER A 379 -2.24 5.10 4.51
CA SER A 379 -2.04 6.21 3.59
C SER A 379 -3.26 7.14 3.66
N ASP A 380 -3.02 8.42 3.91
CA ASP A 380 -4.07 9.42 4.10
C ASP A 380 -3.70 10.72 3.35
N PRO A 381 -4.33 11.00 2.20
CA PRO A 381 -4.03 12.18 1.40
C PRO A 381 -4.39 13.49 2.10
N ASP A 382 -5.31 13.47 3.09
CA ASP A 382 -5.67 14.69 3.79
C ASP A 382 -4.52 15.18 4.67
N VAL A 383 -3.70 14.27 5.23
CA VAL A 383 -2.45 14.59 5.97
C VAL A 383 -1.21 14.50 5.10
N GLY A 384 -1.36 14.17 3.82
CA GLY A 384 -0.26 14.09 2.86
C GLY A 384 0.58 12.83 2.97
N TRP A 385 0.03 11.75 3.53
CA TRP A 385 0.71 10.47 3.65
C TRP A 385 0.42 9.56 2.46
N CYS A 386 1.48 8.95 1.94
CA CYS A 386 1.43 7.89 0.94
C CYS A 386 2.56 6.90 1.24
N TRP A 387 2.19 5.73 1.75
CA TRP A 387 3.11 4.67 2.13
C TRP A 387 3.26 3.70 0.97
N GLY A 388 4.38 3.77 0.24
CA GLY A 388 4.53 3.03 -1.02
C GLY A 388 3.37 3.30 -1.99
N ASP A 389 2.77 2.23 -2.53
CA ASP A 389 1.54 2.29 -3.34
C ASP A 389 0.29 2.11 -2.47
N ALA A 390 -0.12 3.18 -1.79
CA ALA A 390 -1.32 3.23 -0.94
C ALA A 390 -1.36 2.17 0.19
N GLY A 391 -0.22 1.97 0.85
CA GLY A 391 -0.05 1.04 1.96
C GLY A 391 -0.35 1.61 3.34
N SER A 392 0.19 0.94 4.37
CA SER A 392 0.02 1.24 5.79
C SER A 392 1.32 1.03 6.58
N LEU A 393 1.48 1.81 7.65
CA LEU A 393 2.51 1.64 8.68
C LEU A 393 1.93 0.93 9.90
N TYR A 394 2.69 0.00 10.46
CA TYR A 394 2.32 -0.79 11.63
C TYR A 394 3.40 -0.65 12.71
N PHE A 395 3.07 0.04 13.80
CA PHE A 395 3.95 0.20 14.96
C PHE A 395 3.69 -0.93 15.95
N TRP A 396 4.62 -1.85 16.06
CA TRP A 396 4.58 -3.01 16.93
C TRP A 396 5.44 -2.83 18.17
N ILE A 397 4.98 -3.33 19.31
CA ILE A 397 5.71 -3.28 20.57
C ILE A 397 5.68 -4.67 21.24
N PRO A 398 6.77 -5.13 21.89
CA PRO A 398 6.71 -6.32 22.72
C PRO A 398 5.63 -6.15 23.80
N THR A 399 4.79 -7.15 24.01
CA THR A 399 3.63 -7.04 24.92
C THR A 399 4.06 -6.71 26.35
N ALA A 400 5.19 -7.24 26.81
CA ALA A 400 5.75 -6.93 28.12
C ALA A 400 6.15 -5.44 28.25
N ASP A 401 6.71 -4.88 27.18
CA ASP A 401 7.18 -3.49 27.14
C ASP A 401 6.03 -2.50 27.16
N LEU A 402 4.94 -2.81 26.47
CA LEU A 402 3.72 -2.04 26.55
C LEU A 402 3.20 -1.98 27.98
N ALA A 403 3.23 -3.11 28.71
CA ALA A 403 2.77 -3.17 30.10
C ALA A 403 3.66 -2.34 31.04
N GLU A 404 4.97 -2.32 30.81
CA GLU A 404 5.96 -1.58 31.62
C GLU A 404 6.12 -0.10 31.19
N GLY A 405 5.64 0.27 30.00
CA GLY A 405 5.80 1.62 29.45
C GLY A 405 7.17 1.89 28.82
N HIS A 406 7.81 0.84 28.29
CA HIS A 406 9.11 0.92 27.62
C HIS A 406 8.91 1.01 26.08
N PHE A 407 8.92 2.21 25.52
CA PHE A 407 8.57 2.43 24.11
C PHE A 407 9.79 2.55 23.17
N ASP A 408 11.00 2.31 23.66
CA ASP A 408 12.25 2.37 22.88
C ASP A 408 12.47 1.16 21.96
N ARG A 409 11.72 0.08 22.15
CA ARG A 409 11.77 -1.15 21.35
C ARG A 409 10.58 -1.30 20.39
N VAL A 410 9.93 -0.19 20.03
CA VAL A 410 8.87 -0.18 19.03
C VAL A 410 9.47 -0.45 17.64
N TRP A 411 8.94 -1.45 16.94
CA TRP A 411 9.32 -1.81 15.58
C TRP A 411 8.25 -1.36 14.60
N THR A 412 8.63 -0.73 13.49
CA THR A 412 7.68 -0.34 12.44
C THR A 412 7.83 -1.24 11.24
N ILE A 413 6.71 -1.70 10.70
CA ILE A 413 6.64 -2.41 9.43
C ILE A 413 5.83 -1.55 8.46
N LEU A 414 6.29 -1.44 7.22
CA LEU A 414 5.53 -0.86 6.12
C LEU A 414 5.09 -1.97 5.17
N GLN A 415 3.82 -1.99 4.81
CA GLN A 415 3.30 -2.82 3.72
C GLN A 415 2.56 -1.95 2.72
N CYS A 416 2.64 -2.25 1.42
CA CYS A 416 1.86 -1.57 0.37
C CYS A 416 1.40 -2.54 -0.73
N CYS A 417 0.56 -2.03 -1.65
CA CYS A 417 -0.07 -2.84 -2.71
C CYS A 417 0.91 -3.28 -3.82
#